data_AF-A0A6N3I6N6-F1
#
_entry.id   AF-A0A6N3I6N6-F1
#
_cell.length_a   1.000
_cell.length_b   1.000
_cell.length_c   1.000
_cell.angle_alpha   90.00
_cell.angle_beta   90.00
_cell.angle_gamma   90.00
#
_symmetry.space_group_name_H-M   'P 1'
#
loop_
_entity.id
_entity.type
_entity.pdbx_description
1 polymer ?
#
loop_
_entity_poly.entity_id
_entity_poly.type
_entity_poly.pdbx_seq_one_letter_code
_entity_poly.pdbx_strand_id
1 'polypeptide(L)'
;MKVDLVIENAWVYRTFRQCFERMDIAVTGGKFFDVSPVSDFVEDSEQRVGARRGEWEAESVFDGTGKFVIPGLVDIHMHVESSMTYPEEFSRAVVPFGVTTVVADPHEIANVFGLEGILSFMEQETELDIFYGIPSSVPATRTEMETSGAEFGEKELRELLRDERVVCLGEVMNFKDLVAEGDTKSKRFLEVCGECGRKVRIEGHCPGLSGGDLAAFIRAGVDADHTEQTAESVLEKTDMGMFLELQEKSLKEEVVEVVKRKQLYENIALVTDDTMPDRLMEGHLNRIVRLAVAKGMPAEKAIYLATFTPARRMHLDDRGIIAPGKKADFVVLPDLESFVPEAVFKDGKRCVDAAAEGLENSLKKRFPDHFYSSVRCRLALASDFILPVDDFWKEEYRKEECRKEACRNECGEEALSGKPSGSEAQKLSGTAVVNVMQIQTFGTRAKHVQREIPVQDGNLCWQEAGLCLAAVFERYGKNGDVSWGFVEHALEQKGAVATTWSHDSHNLLVLGNSVEDMVLAQNEVVHMQGGYVTASGGRVTAAAELPVGGIISDKSLPELAAEIRAVRGEIERMGYVNNNVIMSISTLSLLVSPELKLSDQGMFDVKSQRKIPLVEAFQIQEEKVVEQ
;
A
#
# COMPACT_ATOMS: atom_id res chain seq x y z
N MET A 1 -21.47 -18.31 -40.37
CA MET A 1 -20.86 -16.96 -40.19
C MET A 1 -19.40 -17.14 -39.80
N LYS A 2 -18.49 -16.29 -40.30
CA LYS A 2 -17.08 -16.36 -39.87
C LYS A 2 -16.90 -15.70 -38.51
N VAL A 3 -16.14 -16.34 -37.63
CA VAL A 3 -15.82 -15.85 -36.27
C VAL A 3 -14.34 -16.12 -35.97
N ASP A 4 -13.76 -15.34 -35.07
CA ASP A 4 -12.31 -15.34 -34.82
C ASP A 4 -11.93 -16.54 -33.92
N LEU A 5 -12.77 -16.81 -32.91
CA LEU A 5 -12.56 -17.87 -31.94
C LEU A 5 -13.91 -18.53 -31.58
N VAL A 6 -13.91 -19.85 -31.49
CA VAL A 6 -14.98 -20.62 -30.83
C VAL A 6 -14.41 -21.39 -29.65
N ILE A 7 -15.08 -21.30 -28.50
CA ILE A 7 -14.85 -22.17 -27.35
C ILE A 7 -15.98 -23.19 -27.34
N GLU A 8 -15.65 -24.47 -27.50
CA GLU A 8 -16.63 -25.55 -27.57
C GLU A 8 -16.75 -26.30 -26.25
N ASN A 9 -17.97 -26.69 -25.90
CA ASN A 9 -18.27 -27.65 -24.83
C ASN A 9 -17.74 -27.29 -23.42
N ALA A 10 -17.78 -26.01 -23.07
CA ALA A 10 -17.29 -25.55 -21.78
C ALA A 10 -18.40 -25.38 -20.74
N TRP A 11 -18.06 -25.48 -19.46
CA TRP A 11 -18.92 -25.00 -18.37
C TRP A 11 -18.79 -23.49 -18.24
N VAL A 12 -19.72 -22.73 -18.82
CA VAL A 12 -19.65 -21.27 -18.87
C VAL A 12 -20.42 -20.65 -17.71
N TYR A 13 -19.77 -19.73 -17.00
CA TYR A 13 -20.38 -18.99 -15.90
C TYR A 13 -21.47 -18.04 -16.38
N ARG A 14 -22.70 -18.22 -15.88
CA ARG A 14 -23.87 -17.40 -16.23
C ARG A 14 -24.11 -16.33 -15.18
N THR A 15 -23.45 -15.18 -15.32
CA THR A 15 -23.37 -14.09 -14.33
C THR A 15 -24.65 -13.79 -13.56
N PHE A 16 -25.81 -13.59 -14.21
CA PHE A 16 -27.05 -13.23 -13.49
C PHE A 16 -27.72 -14.40 -12.76
N ARG A 17 -27.47 -15.64 -13.21
CA ARG A 17 -27.97 -16.85 -12.54
C ARG A 17 -26.97 -17.42 -11.54
N GLN A 18 -25.72 -16.96 -11.59
CA GLN A 18 -24.63 -17.34 -10.70
C GLN A 18 -24.49 -18.87 -10.62
N CYS A 19 -24.47 -19.50 -11.80
CA CYS A 19 -24.33 -20.94 -11.99
C CYS A 19 -23.53 -21.23 -13.26
N PHE A 20 -23.08 -22.48 -13.41
CA PHE A 20 -22.41 -22.97 -14.60
C PHE A 20 -23.36 -23.77 -15.49
N GLU A 21 -23.26 -23.56 -16.80
CA GLU A 21 -23.99 -24.34 -17.80
C GLU A 21 -23.10 -24.70 -18.98
N ARG A 22 -23.37 -25.85 -19.61
CA ARG A 22 -22.63 -26.28 -20.79
C ARG A 22 -23.02 -25.43 -22.00
N MET A 23 -22.06 -24.67 -22.51
CA MET A 23 -22.26 -23.73 -23.60
C MET A 23 -21.08 -23.74 -24.56
N ASP A 24 -21.35 -23.31 -25.79
CA ASP A 24 -20.35 -22.84 -26.75
C ASP A 24 -20.32 -21.31 -26.75
N ILE A 25 -19.14 -20.74 -26.97
CA ILE A 25 -18.91 -19.30 -27.07
C ILE A 25 -18.33 -18.99 -28.45
N ALA A 26 -18.86 -17.99 -29.13
CA ALA A 26 -18.26 -17.44 -30.35
C ALA A 26 -17.78 -16.00 -30.10
N VAL A 27 -16.62 -15.66 -30.62
CA VAL A 27 -15.98 -14.34 -30.47
C VAL A 27 -15.64 -13.76 -31.83
N THR A 28 -15.90 -12.47 -32.03
CA THR A 28 -15.49 -11.74 -33.24
C THR A 28 -15.18 -10.28 -32.92
N GLY A 29 -14.12 -9.72 -33.50
CA GLY A 29 -13.71 -8.34 -33.30
C GLY A 29 -13.42 -8.01 -31.82
N GLY A 30 -12.88 -8.97 -31.08
CA GLY A 30 -12.59 -8.84 -29.65
C GLY A 30 -13.80 -8.77 -28.72
N LYS A 31 -15.00 -9.11 -29.22
CA LYS A 31 -16.23 -9.14 -28.44
C LYS A 31 -16.90 -10.49 -28.52
N PHE A 32 -17.61 -10.87 -27.45
CA PHE A 32 -18.48 -12.03 -27.50
C PHE A 32 -19.57 -11.78 -28.55
N PHE A 33 -19.69 -12.71 -29.49
CA PHE A 33 -20.69 -12.68 -30.54
C PHE A 33 -21.93 -13.47 -30.13
N ASP A 34 -21.73 -14.70 -29.63
CA ASP A 34 -22.80 -15.58 -29.19
C ASP A 34 -22.37 -16.45 -28.01
N VAL A 35 -23.34 -16.84 -27.17
CA VAL A 35 -23.16 -17.81 -26.07
C VAL A 35 -24.39 -18.72 -26.04
N SER A 36 -24.24 -19.92 -26.61
CA SER A 36 -25.36 -20.82 -26.90
C SER A 36 -25.17 -22.19 -26.25
N PRO A 37 -26.26 -22.91 -25.90
CA PRO A 37 -26.17 -24.28 -25.39
C PRO A 37 -25.48 -25.22 -26.39
N VAL A 38 -24.71 -26.18 -25.87
CA VAL A 38 -24.07 -27.23 -26.69
C VAL A 38 -25.14 -28.05 -27.41
N SER A 39 -24.91 -28.33 -28.70
CA SER A 39 -25.89 -28.96 -29.62
C SER A 39 -26.44 -30.31 -29.16
N ASP A 40 -25.66 -31.08 -28.41
CA ASP A 40 -25.97 -32.47 -28.06
C ASP A 40 -26.78 -32.60 -26.74
N PHE A 41 -27.03 -31.48 -26.05
CA PHE A 41 -27.77 -31.45 -24.77
C PHE A 41 -29.28 -31.21 -24.95
N VAL A 42 -29.77 -31.22 -26.20
CA VAL A 42 -31.11 -30.71 -26.58
C VAL A 42 -32.13 -31.84 -26.84
N GLU A 43 -31.90 -33.06 -26.36
CA GLU A 43 -32.87 -34.15 -26.59
C GLU A 43 -34.01 -34.27 -25.56
N ASP A 44 -33.92 -33.73 -24.33
CA ASP A 44 -35.01 -33.97 -23.36
C ASP A 44 -35.14 -32.97 -22.19
N SER A 45 -35.37 -31.68 -22.45
CA SER A 45 -35.85 -30.78 -21.39
C SER A 45 -36.84 -29.73 -21.90
N GLU A 46 -37.79 -29.36 -21.04
CA GLU A 46 -38.79 -28.30 -21.25
C GLU A 46 -38.16 -26.89 -21.46
N GLN A 47 -36.82 -26.77 -21.53
CA GLN A 47 -36.07 -25.55 -21.79
C GLN A 47 -35.96 -25.21 -23.29
N ARG A 48 -37.00 -25.45 -24.07
CA ARG A 48 -37.13 -24.87 -25.42
C ARG A 48 -37.49 -23.38 -25.32
N VAL A 49 -36.51 -22.53 -25.05
CA VAL A 49 -36.63 -21.09 -25.36
C VAL A 49 -35.38 -20.62 -26.11
N GLY A 50 -35.38 -20.87 -27.43
CA GLY A 50 -34.91 -19.88 -28.41
C GLY A 50 -33.45 -19.86 -28.87
N ALA A 51 -32.47 -20.47 -28.19
CA ALA A 51 -31.08 -20.45 -28.65
C ALA A 51 -30.73 -21.71 -29.44
N ARG A 52 -30.56 -21.59 -30.76
CA ARG A 52 -29.90 -22.63 -31.57
C ARG A 52 -28.42 -22.25 -31.67
N ARG A 53 -27.52 -23.21 -31.45
CA ARG A 53 -26.09 -23.07 -31.77
C ARG A 53 -25.95 -22.47 -33.18
N GLY A 54 -25.23 -21.37 -33.30
CA GLY A 54 -24.97 -20.75 -34.60
C GLY A 54 -24.08 -21.66 -35.45
N GLU A 55 -24.33 -21.72 -36.75
CA GLU A 55 -23.38 -22.34 -37.69
C GLU A 55 -22.21 -21.36 -37.93
N TRP A 56 -21.08 -21.62 -37.28
CA TRP A 56 -19.87 -20.80 -37.38
C TRP A 56 -18.75 -21.49 -38.15
N GLU A 57 -18.02 -20.70 -38.92
CA GLU A 57 -16.71 -21.07 -39.48
C GLU A 57 -15.67 -20.30 -38.66
N ALA A 58 -14.96 -20.99 -37.77
CA ALA A 58 -14.04 -20.36 -36.82
C ALA A 58 -12.60 -20.33 -37.36
N GLU A 59 -11.89 -19.22 -37.16
CA GLU A 59 -10.45 -19.16 -37.46
C GLU A 59 -9.63 -19.99 -36.46
N SER A 60 -10.07 -20.01 -35.20
CA SER A 60 -9.48 -20.83 -34.14
C SER A 60 -10.56 -21.48 -33.28
N VAL A 61 -10.25 -22.66 -32.74
CA VAL A 61 -11.15 -23.41 -31.85
C VAL A 61 -10.40 -23.78 -30.58
N PHE A 62 -11.03 -23.57 -29.43
CA PHE A 62 -10.55 -24.01 -28.13
C PHE A 62 -11.49 -25.08 -27.57
N ASP A 63 -10.95 -26.25 -27.25
CA ASP A 63 -11.71 -27.33 -26.61
C ASP A 63 -11.86 -27.04 -25.10
N GLY A 64 -13.09 -26.67 -24.71
CA GLY A 64 -13.50 -26.41 -23.34
C GLY A 64 -14.01 -27.64 -22.59
N THR A 65 -13.96 -28.84 -23.19
CA THR A 65 -14.46 -30.07 -22.57
C THR A 65 -13.85 -30.29 -21.18
N GLY A 66 -14.72 -30.36 -20.16
CA GLY A 66 -14.31 -30.56 -18.77
C GLY A 66 -13.74 -29.33 -18.06
N LYS A 67 -13.77 -28.16 -18.72
CA LYS A 67 -13.20 -26.90 -18.20
C LYS A 67 -14.30 -25.90 -17.89
N PHE A 68 -13.97 -24.95 -17.03
CA PHE A 68 -14.83 -23.84 -16.64
C PHE A 68 -14.39 -22.55 -17.31
N VAL A 69 -15.33 -21.73 -17.77
CA VAL A 69 -15.06 -20.42 -18.36
C VAL A 69 -15.74 -19.35 -17.53
N ILE A 70 -14.94 -18.43 -17.00
CA ILE A 70 -15.39 -17.28 -16.21
C ILE A 70 -15.02 -15.97 -16.92
N PRO A 71 -15.71 -14.85 -16.66
CA PRO A 71 -15.22 -13.54 -17.13
C PRO A 71 -13.82 -13.27 -16.60
N GLY A 72 -13.05 -12.44 -17.30
CA GLY A 72 -11.78 -11.93 -16.81
C GLY A 72 -11.92 -11.32 -15.42
N LEU A 73 -10.98 -11.60 -14.52
CA LEU A 73 -11.01 -11.05 -13.16
C LEU A 73 -10.78 -9.54 -13.21
N VAL A 74 -11.48 -8.81 -12.35
CA VAL A 74 -11.52 -7.35 -12.25
C VAL A 74 -11.17 -6.95 -10.82
N ASP A 75 -9.98 -6.40 -10.63
CA ASP A 75 -9.58 -5.79 -9.36
C ASP A 75 -9.93 -4.30 -9.38
N ILE A 76 -10.52 -3.76 -8.32
CA ILE A 76 -10.96 -2.35 -8.31
C ILE A 76 -10.27 -1.50 -7.25
N HIS A 77 -9.34 -2.09 -6.50
CA HIS A 77 -8.55 -1.36 -5.53
C HIS A 77 -7.20 -2.03 -5.32
N MET A 78 -6.15 -1.41 -5.85
CA MET A 78 -4.77 -1.86 -5.71
C MET A 78 -3.77 -0.75 -6.08
N HIS A 79 -2.49 -1.00 -5.80
CA HIS A 79 -1.38 -0.10 -6.12
C HIS A 79 -0.30 -0.87 -6.88
N VAL A 80 -0.03 -0.48 -8.13
CA VAL A 80 1.01 -1.15 -8.96
C VAL A 80 2.38 -0.99 -8.29
N GLU A 81 2.60 0.17 -7.72
CA GLU A 81 3.83 0.52 -7.00
C GLU A 81 4.09 -0.39 -5.81
N SER A 82 3.07 -0.92 -5.12
CA SER A 82 3.26 -1.85 -3.99
C SER A 82 3.89 -3.18 -4.41
N SER A 83 3.83 -3.50 -5.70
CA SER A 83 4.62 -4.57 -6.35
C SER A 83 6.00 -4.10 -6.80
N MET A 84 6.43 -2.92 -6.36
CA MET A 84 7.72 -2.25 -6.60
C MET A 84 8.14 -2.24 -8.08
N THR A 85 7.15 -2.25 -8.97
CA THR A 85 7.32 -2.40 -10.41
C THR A 85 6.47 -1.36 -11.15
N TYR A 86 6.52 -1.38 -12.47
CA TYR A 86 5.82 -0.46 -13.34
C TYR A 86 4.66 -1.15 -14.09
N PRO A 87 3.68 -0.39 -14.62
CA PRO A 87 2.47 -0.94 -15.25
C PRO A 87 2.69 -2.03 -16.31
N GLU A 88 3.67 -1.87 -17.20
CA GLU A 88 3.97 -2.86 -18.25
C GLU A 88 4.44 -4.20 -17.64
N GLU A 89 5.39 -4.19 -16.70
CA GLU A 89 5.85 -5.43 -16.04
C GLU A 89 4.77 -6.03 -15.14
N PHE A 90 4.02 -5.18 -14.44
CA PHE A 90 2.85 -5.61 -13.66
C PHE A 90 1.82 -6.33 -14.53
N SER A 91 1.48 -5.75 -15.68
CA SER A 91 0.59 -6.36 -16.68
C SER A 91 1.07 -7.75 -17.09
N ARG A 92 2.36 -7.90 -17.40
CA ARG A 92 2.95 -9.20 -17.78
C ARG A 92 2.82 -10.24 -16.66
N ALA A 93 2.94 -9.81 -15.40
CA ALA A 93 2.89 -10.71 -14.25
C ALA A 93 1.47 -11.16 -13.89
N VAL A 94 0.47 -10.28 -14.00
CA VAL A 94 -0.89 -10.58 -13.48
C VAL A 94 -1.85 -11.16 -14.49
N VAL A 95 -1.66 -10.89 -15.79
CA VAL A 95 -2.51 -11.45 -16.86
C VAL A 95 -2.52 -12.99 -16.82
N PRO A 96 -1.38 -13.70 -16.65
CA PRO A 96 -1.37 -15.15 -16.51
C PRO A 96 -2.20 -15.69 -15.34
N PHE A 97 -2.46 -14.87 -14.31
CA PHE A 97 -3.34 -15.24 -13.19
C PHE A 97 -4.84 -15.00 -13.47
N GLY A 98 -5.19 -14.59 -14.69
CA GLY A 98 -6.59 -14.41 -15.12
C GLY A 98 -7.15 -13.01 -14.84
N VAL A 99 -6.30 -12.10 -14.38
CA VAL A 99 -6.66 -10.70 -14.14
C VAL A 99 -6.55 -9.93 -15.45
N THR A 100 -7.66 -9.34 -15.87
CA THR A 100 -7.75 -8.66 -17.19
C THR A 100 -8.03 -7.18 -17.06
N THR A 101 -8.39 -6.73 -15.86
CA THR A 101 -8.69 -5.34 -15.53
C THR A 101 -8.26 -5.04 -14.10
N VAL A 102 -7.64 -3.89 -13.88
CA VAL A 102 -7.42 -3.33 -12.55
C VAL A 102 -7.85 -1.86 -12.50
N VAL A 103 -8.21 -1.37 -11.31
CA VAL A 103 -8.25 0.07 -10.99
C VAL A 103 -7.12 0.33 -10.00
N ALA A 104 -6.08 1.01 -10.46
CA ALA A 104 -4.90 1.32 -9.66
C ALA A 104 -4.98 2.74 -9.09
N ASP A 105 -4.70 2.93 -7.82
CA ASP A 105 -4.49 4.25 -7.23
C ASP A 105 -2.97 4.55 -7.16
N PRO A 106 -2.43 5.40 -8.06
CA PRO A 106 -1.00 5.60 -8.20
C PRO A 106 -0.47 6.64 -7.19
N HIS A 107 -0.86 6.51 -5.92
CA HIS A 107 -0.56 7.52 -4.90
C HIS A 107 0.91 7.52 -4.48
N GLU A 108 1.63 6.42 -4.70
CA GLU A 108 3.05 6.33 -4.35
C GLU A 108 3.92 7.14 -5.30
N ILE A 109 3.75 6.92 -6.61
CA ILE A 109 4.46 7.72 -7.61
C ILE A 109 4.01 9.18 -7.59
N ALA A 110 2.76 9.44 -7.18
CA ALA A 110 2.26 10.80 -6.97
C ALA A 110 2.95 11.49 -5.79
N ASN A 111 3.21 10.82 -4.68
CA ASN A 111 3.97 11.41 -3.57
C ASN A 111 5.42 11.76 -3.97
N VAL A 112 6.02 11.02 -4.90
CA VAL A 112 7.40 11.25 -5.37
C VAL A 112 7.46 12.31 -6.48
N PHE A 113 6.63 12.22 -7.52
CA PHE A 113 6.71 13.06 -8.74
C PHE A 113 5.41 13.80 -9.09
N GLY A 114 4.35 13.66 -8.30
CA GLY A 114 3.08 14.32 -8.53
C GLY A 114 2.43 13.87 -9.83
N LEU A 115 1.80 14.81 -10.54
CA LEU A 115 1.10 14.55 -11.79
C LEU A 115 2.00 13.94 -12.87
N GLU A 116 3.28 14.32 -12.94
CA GLU A 116 4.22 13.76 -13.93
C GLU A 116 4.43 12.26 -13.72
N GLY A 117 4.51 11.82 -12.46
CA GLY A 117 4.61 10.41 -12.09
C GLY A 117 3.40 9.61 -12.56
N ILE A 118 2.20 10.13 -12.28
CA ILE A 118 0.94 9.49 -12.67
C ILE A 118 0.84 9.40 -14.20
N LEU A 119 1.13 10.48 -14.93
CA LEU A 119 1.07 10.48 -16.39
C LEU A 119 2.09 9.49 -16.99
N SER A 120 3.29 9.39 -16.42
CA SER A 120 4.30 8.41 -16.85
C SER A 120 3.81 6.96 -16.69
N PHE A 121 3.01 6.67 -15.66
CA PHE A 121 2.35 5.38 -15.49
C PHE A 121 1.27 5.15 -16.55
N MET A 122 0.42 6.15 -16.77
CA MET A 122 -0.70 6.09 -17.72
C MET A 122 -0.25 6.01 -19.19
N GLU A 123 0.98 6.41 -19.51
CA GLU A 123 1.54 6.34 -20.86
C GLU A 123 2.08 4.94 -21.24
N GLN A 124 2.25 4.04 -20.27
CA GLN A 124 2.77 2.70 -20.55
C GLN A 124 1.75 1.83 -21.29
N GLU A 125 2.25 1.06 -22.26
CA GLU A 125 1.43 0.11 -23.01
C GLU A 125 1.32 -1.20 -22.23
N THR A 126 0.08 -1.65 -22.01
CA THR A 126 -0.21 -2.84 -21.21
C THR A 126 -1.20 -3.74 -21.94
N GLU A 127 -1.10 -5.06 -21.72
CA GLU A 127 -2.14 -6.02 -22.13
C GLU A 127 -3.32 -6.00 -21.15
N LEU A 128 -3.03 -5.75 -19.87
CA LEU A 128 -3.99 -5.49 -18.82
C LEU A 128 -4.69 -4.15 -19.07
N ASP A 129 -6.01 -4.09 -18.92
CA ASP A 129 -6.70 -2.79 -18.90
C ASP A 129 -6.51 -2.16 -17.52
N ILE A 130 -5.75 -1.06 -17.45
CA ILE A 130 -5.54 -0.32 -16.21
C ILE A 130 -6.38 0.96 -16.24
N PHE A 131 -7.32 1.04 -15.30
CA PHE A 131 -8.03 2.26 -14.95
C PHE A 131 -7.36 2.85 -13.70
N TYR A 132 -7.61 4.13 -13.45
CA TYR A 132 -6.91 4.87 -12.41
C TYR A 132 -7.86 5.55 -11.43
N GLY A 133 -7.51 5.47 -10.16
CA GLY A 133 -7.97 6.38 -9.13
C GLY A 133 -7.14 7.66 -9.14
N ILE A 134 -7.72 8.77 -8.70
CA ILE A 134 -6.94 9.99 -8.45
C ILE A 134 -6.44 9.98 -7.01
N PRO A 135 -5.11 10.08 -6.76
CA PRO A 135 -4.58 10.14 -5.40
C PRO A 135 -5.22 11.26 -4.59
N SER A 136 -5.88 10.91 -3.48
CA SER A 136 -6.67 11.86 -2.70
C SER A 136 -5.81 12.70 -1.76
N SER A 137 -4.67 12.13 -1.32
CA SER A 137 -3.88 12.58 -0.19
C SER A 137 -2.39 12.60 -0.53
N VAL A 138 -1.96 13.59 -1.33
CA VAL A 138 -0.55 13.85 -1.65
C VAL A 138 -0.21 15.30 -1.26
N PRO A 139 0.64 15.53 -0.23
CA PRO A 139 1.09 14.58 0.79
C PRO A 139 -0.07 13.93 1.57
N ALA A 140 0.21 12.82 2.26
CA ALA A 140 -0.76 12.09 3.08
C ALA A 140 -1.25 12.93 4.27
N THR A 141 -0.37 13.78 4.81
CA THR A 141 -0.71 14.77 5.83
C THR A 141 -0.34 16.21 5.41
N ARG A 142 -0.22 17.13 6.36
CA ARG A 142 0.18 18.53 6.13
C ARG A 142 1.71 18.68 6.06
N THR A 143 2.18 19.67 5.32
CA THR A 143 3.60 19.91 5.03
C THR A 143 4.43 20.30 6.26
N GLU A 144 3.80 20.71 7.37
CA GLU A 144 4.51 20.93 8.64
C GLU A 144 4.85 19.63 9.39
N MET A 145 4.30 18.50 8.94
CA MET A 145 4.51 17.20 9.56
C MET A 145 5.37 16.27 8.70
N GLU A 146 5.45 16.46 7.39
CA GLU A 146 6.33 15.68 6.52
C GLU A 146 6.68 16.45 5.24
N THR A 147 7.79 16.06 4.63
CA THR A 147 8.21 16.55 3.31
C THR A 147 8.05 15.47 2.26
N SER A 148 7.07 15.63 1.37
CA SER A 148 6.88 14.74 0.20
C SER A 148 7.54 15.32 -1.05
N GLY A 149 7.73 14.49 -2.09
CA GLY A 149 8.32 14.88 -3.36
C GLY A 149 7.44 15.85 -4.16
N ALA A 150 6.12 15.70 -4.05
CA ALA A 150 5.14 16.57 -4.69
C ALA A 150 3.97 16.94 -3.77
N GLU A 151 3.15 17.86 -4.27
CA GLU A 151 1.84 18.21 -3.71
C GLU A 151 0.81 18.08 -4.83
N PHE A 152 -0.39 17.61 -4.48
CA PHE A 152 -1.46 17.41 -5.45
C PHE A 152 -2.68 18.25 -5.08
N GLY A 153 -3.17 19.09 -6.00
CA GLY A 153 -4.28 20.02 -5.79
C GLY A 153 -5.39 19.88 -6.82
N GLU A 154 -6.33 20.83 -6.79
CA GLU A 154 -7.50 20.82 -7.70
C GLU A 154 -7.11 20.95 -9.18
N LYS A 155 -5.99 21.60 -9.47
CA LYS A 155 -5.50 21.77 -10.84
C LYS A 155 -5.11 20.41 -11.43
N GLU A 156 -4.35 19.63 -10.70
CA GLU A 156 -3.89 18.30 -11.11
C GLU A 156 -5.08 17.32 -11.17
N LEU A 157 -5.99 17.38 -10.18
CA LEU A 157 -7.25 16.63 -10.18
C LEU A 157 -8.07 16.90 -11.45
N ARG A 158 -8.28 18.17 -11.83
CA ARG A 158 -9.03 18.55 -13.04
C ARG A 158 -8.32 18.12 -14.33
N GLU A 159 -7.00 18.00 -14.32
CA GLU A 159 -6.25 17.48 -15.47
C GLU A 159 -6.51 15.97 -15.65
N LEU A 160 -6.38 15.18 -14.56
CA LEU A 160 -6.61 13.73 -14.60
C LEU A 160 -8.05 13.37 -14.99
N LEU A 161 -9.04 14.11 -14.51
CA LEU A 161 -10.45 13.88 -14.83
C LEU A 161 -10.79 13.98 -16.33
N ARG A 162 -9.89 14.54 -17.15
CA ARG A 162 -10.05 14.58 -18.61
C ARG A 162 -9.83 13.23 -19.28
N ASP A 163 -9.08 12.32 -18.65
CA ASP A 163 -8.80 11.00 -19.19
C ASP A 163 -9.94 10.03 -18.84
N GLU A 164 -10.44 9.29 -19.84
CA GLU A 164 -11.54 8.34 -19.64
C GLU A 164 -11.14 7.14 -18.77
N ARG A 165 -9.85 6.85 -18.65
CA ARG A 165 -9.32 5.78 -17.79
C ARG A 165 -9.37 6.14 -16.31
N VAL A 166 -9.58 7.40 -15.95
CA VAL A 166 -9.78 7.82 -14.56
C VAL A 166 -11.25 7.61 -14.16
N VAL A 167 -11.50 6.74 -13.18
CA VAL A 167 -12.85 6.24 -12.84
C VAL A 167 -13.27 6.53 -11.40
N CYS A 168 -12.32 6.83 -10.51
CA CYS A 168 -12.61 7.17 -9.13
C CYS A 168 -11.66 8.26 -8.60
N LEU A 169 -12.09 8.94 -7.53
CA LEU A 169 -11.18 9.50 -6.56
C LEU A 169 -10.65 8.32 -5.73
N GLY A 170 -9.33 8.16 -5.68
CA GLY A 170 -8.63 7.14 -4.90
C GLY A 170 -8.93 7.26 -3.41
N GLU A 171 -8.38 6.35 -2.62
CA GLU A 171 -8.80 6.16 -1.23
C GLU A 171 -8.69 7.45 -0.40
N VAL A 172 -9.81 7.95 0.11
CA VAL A 172 -9.82 9.12 1.00
C VAL A 172 -9.39 8.68 2.40
N MET A 173 -8.15 9.02 2.78
CA MET A 173 -7.56 8.63 4.08
C MET A 173 -7.74 9.69 5.17
N ASN A 174 -7.81 10.98 4.80
CA ASN A 174 -7.83 12.08 5.76
C ASN A 174 -9.25 12.38 6.27
N PHE A 175 -9.77 11.47 7.12
CA PHE A 175 -11.09 11.62 7.75
C PHE A 175 -11.29 13.00 8.40
N LYS A 176 -10.28 13.52 9.11
CA LYS A 176 -10.38 14.80 9.82
C LYS A 176 -10.58 15.97 8.88
N ASP A 177 -9.82 16.03 7.79
CA ASP A 177 -9.97 17.09 6.78
C ASP A 177 -11.33 17.01 6.09
N LEU A 178 -11.84 15.80 5.85
CA LEU A 178 -13.15 15.61 5.24
C LEU A 178 -14.31 16.10 6.12
N VAL A 179 -14.28 15.81 7.43
CA VAL A 179 -15.38 16.15 8.35
C VAL A 179 -15.22 17.48 9.08
N ALA A 180 -14.07 18.14 8.99
CA ALA A 180 -13.83 19.44 9.63
C ALA A 180 -14.84 20.51 9.17
N GLU A 181 -15.11 21.50 10.01
CA GLU A 181 -15.93 22.66 9.61
C GLU A 181 -15.20 23.52 8.58
N GLY A 182 -15.95 24.13 7.66
CA GLY A 182 -15.41 25.03 6.64
C GLY A 182 -14.95 24.34 5.36
N ASP A 183 -14.19 25.10 4.57
CA ASP A 183 -13.62 24.70 3.27
C ASP A 183 -12.30 23.95 3.46
N THR A 184 -12.23 22.72 2.95
CA THR A 184 -11.10 21.81 3.12
C THR A 184 -10.70 21.17 1.81
N LYS A 185 -9.45 20.69 1.71
CA LYS A 185 -8.92 20.11 0.47
C LYS A 185 -9.77 18.92 0.02
N SER A 186 -10.11 18.03 0.93
CA SER A 186 -10.93 16.84 0.65
C SER A 186 -12.30 17.22 0.12
N LYS A 187 -12.97 18.23 0.71
CA LYS A 187 -14.29 18.68 0.24
C LYS A 187 -14.22 19.30 -1.16
N ARG A 188 -13.21 20.13 -1.44
CA ARG A 188 -13.00 20.69 -2.79
C ARG A 188 -12.76 19.60 -3.82
N PHE A 189 -12.05 18.53 -3.47
CA PHE A 189 -11.85 17.39 -4.36
C PHE A 189 -13.18 16.68 -4.68
N LEU A 190 -14.01 16.43 -3.68
CA LEU A 190 -15.34 15.83 -3.86
C LEU A 190 -16.25 16.73 -4.72
N GLU A 191 -16.23 18.05 -4.50
CA GLU A 191 -16.97 19.02 -5.31
C GLU A 191 -16.53 18.96 -6.79
N VAL A 192 -15.22 19.01 -7.05
CA VAL A 192 -14.70 18.92 -8.43
C VAL A 192 -15.07 17.60 -9.10
N CYS A 193 -15.02 16.48 -8.38
CA CYS A 193 -15.47 15.19 -8.89
C CYS A 193 -16.98 15.20 -9.22
N GLY A 194 -17.80 15.85 -8.40
CA GLY A 194 -19.23 16.04 -8.66
C GLY A 194 -19.54 16.93 -9.86
N GLU A 195 -18.65 17.88 -10.19
CA GLU A 195 -18.79 18.81 -11.31
C GLU A 195 -18.29 18.26 -12.65
N CYS A 196 -17.57 17.13 -12.67
CA CYS A 196 -16.86 16.66 -13.87
C CYS A 196 -17.77 16.12 -15.00
N GLY A 197 -19.08 16.00 -14.75
CA GLY A 197 -20.07 15.53 -15.73
C GLY A 197 -20.01 14.03 -16.04
N ARG A 198 -19.10 13.29 -15.38
CA ARG A 198 -18.96 11.83 -15.44
C ARG A 198 -19.29 11.22 -14.08
N LYS A 199 -19.64 9.94 -14.07
CA LYS A 199 -19.82 9.18 -12.83
C LYS A 199 -18.45 8.75 -12.31
N VAL A 200 -17.89 9.53 -11.41
CA VAL A 200 -16.64 9.21 -10.70
C VAL A 200 -17.00 8.72 -9.31
N ARG A 201 -16.44 7.58 -8.92
CA ARG A 201 -16.64 7.01 -7.59
C ARG A 201 -15.71 7.64 -6.57
N ILE A 202 -16.10 7.62 -5.30
CA ILE A 202 -15.31 8.19 -4.22
C ILE A 202 -14.92 7.06 -3.27
N GLU A 203 -13.68 6.57 -3.40
CA GLU A 203 -13.16 5.48 -2.58
C GLU A 203 -12.71 5.98 -1.19
N GLY A 204 -12.65 5.07 -0.21
CA GLY A 204 -12.33 5.40 1.17
C GLY A 204 -11.33 4.47 1.81
N HIS A 205 -10.65 4.99 2.83
CA HIS A 205 -9.78 4.25 3.74
C HIS A 205 -10.24 4.52 5.18
N CYS A 206 -11.04 3.61 5.76
CA CYS A 206 -11.79 3.86 7.00
C CYS A 206 -11.42 2.92 8.17
N PRO A 207 -10.14 2.86 8.60
CA PRO A 207 -9.71 1.91 9.60
C PRO A 207 -10.31 2.27 10.97
N GLY A 208 -11.22 1.43 11.46
CA GLY A 208 -11.82 1.58 12.79
C GLY A 208 -12.85 2.71 12.94
N LEU A 209 -13.31 3.35 11.85
CA LEU A 209 -14.45 4.26 11.92
C LEU A 209 -15.76 3.50 12.15
N SER A 210 -16.59 3.99 13.07
CA SER A 210 -17.91 3.43 13.41
C SER A 210 -18.88 4.51 13.88
N GLY A 211 -20.17 4.18 13.99
CA GLY A 211 -21.21 5.03 14.54
C GLY A 211 -21.34 6.39 13.84
N GLY A 212 -21.35 7.47 14.63
CA GLY A 212 -21.52 8.83 14.12
C GLY A 212 -20.40 9.30 13.19
N ASP A 213 -19.16 8.86 13.45
CA ASP A 213 -18.00 9.23 12.63
C ASP A 213 -18.08 8.56 11.26
N LEU A 214 -18.43 7.27 11.21
CA LEU A 214 -18.68 6.55 9.95
C LEU A 214 -19.85 7.19 9.17
N ALA A 215 -20.94 7.53 9.85
CA ALA A 215 -22.07 8.21 9.23
C ALA A 215 -21.69 9.59 8.67
N ALA A 216 -20.82 10.34 9.35
CA ALA A 216 -20.31 11.63 8.87
C ALA A 216 -19.43 11.46 7.63
N PHE A 217 -18.58 10.42 7.62
CA PHE A 217 -17.72 10.09 6.48
C PHE A 217 -18.54 9.71 5.23
N ILE A 218 -19.53 8.84 5.39
CA ILE A 218 -20.46 8.45 4.32
C ILE A 218 -21.25 9.65 3.82
N ARG A 219 -21.78 10.46 4.76
CA ARG A 219 -22.54 11.69 4.43
C ARG A 219 -21.71 12.69 3.62
N ALA A 220 -20.40 12.75 3.84
CA ALA A 220 -19.52 13.65 3.11
C ALA A 220 -19.39 13.26 1.63
N GLY A 221 -19.60 11.99 1.28
CA GLY A 221 -19.67 11.50 -0.10
C GLY A 221 -18.83 10.26 -0.39
N VAL A 222 -18.05 9.77 0.58
CA VAL A 222 -17.23 8.56 0.42
C VAL A 222 -18.11 7.33 0.67
N ASP A 223 -18.17 6.41 -0.30
CA ASP A 223 -19.16 5.31 -0.27
C ASP A 223 -18.54 3.92 -0.37
N ALA A 224 -17.22 3.79 -0.20
CA ALA A 224 -16.52 2.51 -0.18
C ALA A 224 -15.40 2.44 0.87
N ASP A 225 -14.97 1.23 1.20
CA ASP A 225 -13.85 0.97 2.12
C ASP A 225 -13.25 -0.43 1.89
N HIS A 226 -11.92 -0.50 1.86
CA HIS A 226 -11.14 -1.72 1.70
C HIS A 226 -10.40 -2.15 2.97
N THR A 227 -10.43 -1.35 4.05
CA THR A 227 -9.64 -1.62 5.26
C THR A 227 -10.03 -2.95 5.94
N GLU A 228 -9.21 -3.42 6.90
CA GLU A 228 -9.48 -4.69 7.57
C GLU A 228 -10.88 -4.71 8.21
N GLN A 229 -11.69 -5.69 7.83
CA GLN A 229 -13.05 -5.84 8.33
C GLN A 229 -13.17 -6.94 9.38
N THR A 230 -14.09 -6.74 10.33
CA THR A 230 -14.62 -7.77 11.22
C THR A 230 -16.05 -8.13 10.77
N ALA A 231 -16.57 -9.25 11.29
CA ALA A 231 -17.97 -9.62 11.06
C ALA A 231 -18.97 -8.51 11.46
N GLU A 232 -18.64 -7.73 12.49
CA GLU A 232 -19.44 -6.61 12.98
C GLU A 232 -19.32 -5.39 12.07
N SER A 233 -18.11 -5.02 11.65
CA SER A 233 -17.90 -3.88 10.76
C SER A 233 -18.51 -4.10 9.37
N VAL A 234 -18.51 -5.35 8.87
CA VAL A 234 -19.22 -5.69 7.64
C VAL A 234 -20.71 -5.37 7.75
N LEU A 235 -21.35 -5.77 8.84
CA LEU A 235 -22.77 -5.49 9.05
C LEU A 235 -23.04 -3.99 9.17
N GLU A 236 -22.28 -3.29 10.02
CA GLU A 236 -22.46 -1.86 10.24
C GLU A 236 -22.28 -1.06 8.94
N LYS A 237 -21.15 -1.25 8.24
CA LYS A 237 -20.84 -0.48 7.02
C LYS A 237 -21.83 -0.78 5.90
N THR A 238 -22.21 -2.03 5.70
CA THR A 238 -23.21 -2.37 4.67
C THR A 238 -24.62 -1.88 5.02
N ASP A 239 -25.03 -1.91 6.29
CA ASP A 239 -26.33 -1.34 6.73
C ASP A 239 -26.36 0.18 6.58
N MET A 240 -25.20 0.86 6.67
CA MET A 240 -25.05 2.28 6.39
C MET A 240 -24.92 2.61 4.88
N GLY A 241 -24.95 1.60 4.02
CA GLY A 241 -24.91 1.76 2.56
C GLY A 241 -23.51 1.90 1.95
N MET A 242 -22.45 1.63 2.72
CA MET A 242 -21.07 1.61 2.22
C MET A 242 -20.79 0.30 1.46
N PHE A 243 -20.14 0.41 0.30
CA PHE A 243 -19.62 -0.71 -0.48
C PHE A 243 -18.34 -1.23 0.17
N LEU A 244 -18.15 -2.55 0.24
CA LEU A 244 -16.94 -3.12 0.86
C LEU A 244 -16.05 -3.82 -0.14
N GLU A 245 -14.75 -3.64 0.03
CA GLU A 245 -13.71 -4.22 -0.80
C GLU A 245 -12.88 -5.17 0.08
N LEU A 246 -13.19 -6.46 0.02
CA LEU A 246 -12.58 -7.45 0.90
C LEU A 246 -11.25 -7.95 0.32
N GLN A 247 -10.17 -7.49 0.93
CA GLN A 247 -8.81 -7.98 0.72
C GLN A 247 -8.47 -9.18 1.63
N GLU A 248 -7.28 -9.76 1.43
CA GLU A 248 -6.80 -10.98 2.10
C GLU A 248 -7.01 -10.96 3.62
N LYS A 249 -6.64 -9.86 4.28
CA LYS A 249 -6.75 -9.69 5.75
C LYS A 249 -8.19 -9.71 6.28
N SER A 250 -9.17 -9.41 5.43
CA SER A 250 -10.60 -9.43 5.75
C SER A 250 -11.26 -10.79 5.50
N LEU A 251 -10.61 -11.73 4.79
CA LEU A 251 -11.15 -13.05 4.45
C LEU A 251 -11.01 -14.06 5.60
N LYS A 252 -11.51 -13.68 6.78
CA LYS A 252 -11.67 -14.58 7.94
C LYS A 252 -12.98 -15.37 7.81
N GLU A 253 -13.06 -16.56 8.42
CA GLU A 253 -14.22 -17.45 8.27
C GLU A 253 -15.52 -16.79 8.74
N GLU A 254 -15.47 -16.04 9.84
CA GLU A 254 -16.60 -15.29 10.38
C GLU A 254 -17.08 -14.17 9.46
N VAL A 255 -16.16 -13.52 8.73
CA VAL A 255 -16.50 -12.48 7.76
C VAL A 255 -17.17 -13.10 6.54
N VAL A 256 -16.57 -14.16 5.99
CA VAL A 256 -17.12 -14.89 4.84
C VAL A 256 -18.51 -15.47 5.16
N GLU A 257 -18.69 -16.01 6.37
CA GLU A 257 -19.99 -16.50 6.83
C GLU A 257 -21.05 -15.39 6.91
N VAL A 258 -20.69 -14.19 7.40
CA VAL A 258 -21.60 -13.04 7.41
C VAL A 258 -22.02 -12.65 5.99
N VAL A 259 -21.06 -12.49 5.08
CA VAL A 259 -21.32 -12.17 3.66
C VAL A 259 -22.28 -13.18 3.04
N LYS A 260 -22.03 -14.47 3.29
CA LYS A 260 -22.85 -15.57 2.78
C LYS A 260 -24.25 -15.55 3.37
N ARG A 261 -24.37 -15.53 4.70
CA ARG A 261 -25.66 -15.57 5.41
C ARG A 261 -26.55 -14.38 5.07
N LYS A 262 -25.95 -13.20 4.86
CA LYS A 262 -26.65 -11.94 4.55
C LYS A 262 -26.80 -11.67 3.05
N GLN A 263 -26.23 -12.51 2.19
CA GLN A 263 -26.32 -12.40 0.73
C GLN A 263 -25.80 -11.06 0.19
N LEU A 264 -24.69 -10.56 0.73
CA LEU A 264 -24.14 -9.22 0.44
C LEU A 264 -23.42 -9.09 -0.92
N TYR A 265 -23.64 -10.04 -1.85
CA TYR A 265 -22.81 -10.20 -3.03
C TYR A 265 -22.89 -9.06 -4.06
N GLU A 266 -23.90 -8.21 -3.94
CA GLU A 266 -24.11 -7.03 -4.81
C GLU A 266 -23.40 -5.77 -4.30
N ASN A 267 -22.94 -5.80 -3.04
CA ASN A 267 -22.38 -4.64 -2.31
C ASN A 267 -20.95 -4.91 -1.79
N ILE A 268 -20.32 -5.97 -2.31
CA ILE A 268 -18.98 -6.40 -1.92
C ILE A 268 -18.18 -6.77 -3.17
N ALA A 269 -16.92 -6.36 -3.23
CA ALA A 269 -15.93 -6.87 -4.18
C ALA A 269 -14.79 -7.60 -3.43
N LEU A 270 -14.09 -8.46 -4.14
CA LEU A 270 -12.77 -8.94 -3.74
C LEU A 270 -11.71 -8.06 -4.40
N VAL A 271 -10.69 -7.66 -3.66
CA VAL A 271 -9.58 -6.80 -4.14
C VAL A 271 -8.25 -7.28 -3.57
N THR A 272 -7.13 -6.85 -4.13
CA THR A 272 -5.80 -7.17 -3.58
C THR A 272 -5.25 -6.13 -2.61
N ASP A 273 -5.49 -4.84 -2.84
CA ASP A 273 -4.75 -3.76 -2.16
C ASP A 273 -3.22 -3.93 -2.43
N ASP A 274 -2.37 -3.63 -1.46
CA ASP A 274 -0.91 -3.83 -1.52
C ASP A 274 -0.49 -5.29 -1.78
N THR A 275 0.23 -5.53 -2.88
CA THR A 275 0.87 -6.83 -3.14
C THR A 275 2.36 -6.69 -3.43
N MET A 276 3.20 -7.17 -2.53
CA MET A 276 4.67 -7.17 -2.67
C MET A 276 5.16 -8.06 -3.82
N PRO A 277 6.34 -7.78 -4.43
CA PRO A 277 6.87 -8.55 -5.55
C PRO A 277 6.96 -10.06 -5.30
N ASP A 278 7.46 -10.46 -4.12
CA ASP A 278 7.62 -11.86 -3.73
C ASP A 278 6.29 -12.60 -3.58
N ARG A 279 5.23 -11.89 -3.16
CA ARG A 279 3.86 -12.40 -3.08
C ARG A 279 3.14 -12.38 -4.43
N LEU A 280 3.42 -11.40 -5.29
CA LEU A 280 2.81 -11.30 -6.61
C LEU A 280 3.15 -12.52 -7.46
N MET A 281 4.36 -13.08 -7.29
CA MET A 281 4.78 -14.33 -7.95
C MET A 281 3.93 -15.56 -7.57
N GLU A 282 3.20 -15.52 -6.46
CA GLU A 282 2.35 -16.62 -5.99
C GLU A 282 0.88 -16.49 -6.46
N GLY A 283 0.52 -15.36 -7.08
CA GLY A 283 -0.82 -15.03 -7.54
C GLY A 283 -1.21 -13.58 -7.25
N HIS A 284 -2.33 -13.16 -7.83
CA HIS A 284 -2.95 -11.84 -7.63
C HIS A 284 -4.38 -12.05 -7.08
N LEU A 285 -5.39 -11.41 -7.66
CA LEU A 285 -6.80 -11.54 -7.31
C LEU A 285 -7.31 -13.00 -7.36
N ASN A 286 -6.75 -13.86 -8.22
CA ASN A 286 -7.09 -15.29 -8.24
C ASN A 286 -6.79 -15.99 -6.91
N ARG A 287 -5.73 -15.58 -6.18
CA ARG A 287 -5.43 -16.07 -4.84
C ARG A 287 -6.49 -15.64 -3.83
N ILE A 288 -7.00 -14.42 -3.96
CA ILE A 288 -8.06 -13.87 -3.09
C ILE A 288 -9.38 -14.62 -3.33
N VAL A 289 -9.72 -14.89 -4.60
CA VAL A 289 -10.86 -15.74 -4.98
C VAL A 289 -10.72 -17.14 -4.38
N ARG A 290 -9.56 -17.79 -4.57
CA ARG A 290 -9.25 -19.09 -3.97
C ARG A 290 -9.38 -19.08 -2.46
N LEU A 291 -8.87 -18.05 -1.79
CA LEU A 291 -8.94 -17.92 -0.35
C LEU A 291 -10.40 -17.76 0.12
N ALA A 292 -11.19 -16.93 -0.55
CA ALA A 292 -12.61 -16.77 -0.24
C ALA A 292 -13.35 -18.11 -0.33
N VAL A 293 -13.08 -18.91 -1.36
CA VAL A 293 -13.67 -20.26 -1.51
C VAL A 293 -13.19 -21.21 -0.42
N ALA A 294 -11.89 -21.24 -0.14
CA ALA A 294 -11.31 -22.04 0.94
C ALA A 294 -11.88 -21.68 2.33
N LYS A 295 -12.31 -20.43 2.52
CA LYS A 295 -12.96 -19.91 3.73
C LYS A 295 -14.48 -20.13 3.77
N GLY A 296 -15.03 -20.86 2.80
CA GLY A 296 -16.42 -21.29 2.79
C GLY A 296 -17.37 -20.44 1.94
N MET A 297 -16.84 -19.58 1.07
CA MET A 297 -17.65 -18.90 0.06
C MET A 297 -17.94 -19.85 -1.12
N PRO A 298 -19.17 -19.93 -1.64
CA PRO A 298 -19.42 -20.69 -2.87
C PRO A 298 -18.62 -20.10 -4.04
N ALA A 299 -18.03 -20.96 -4.88
CA ALA A 299 -17.17 -20.55 -5.98
C ALA A 299 -17.85 -19.58 -6.94
N GLU A 300 -19.13 -19.82 -7.26
CA GLU A 300 -19.94 -18.95 -8.11
C GLU A 300 -20.06 -17.54 -7.53
N LYS A 301 -20.19 -17.44 -6.20
CA LYS A 301 -20.26 -16.15 -5.51
C LYS A 301 -18.91 -15.46 -5.53
N ALA A 302 -17.82 -16.18 -5.22
CA ALA A 302 -16.48 -15.61 -5.27
C ALA A 302 -16.12 -15.07 -6.68
N ILE A 303 -16.50 -15.80 -7.74
CA ILE A 303 -16.37 -15.32 -9.13
C ILE A 303 -17.19 -14.05 -9.34
N TYR A 304 -18.44 -14.00 -8.88
CA TYR A 304 -19.28 -12.80 -9.00
C TYR A 304 -18.66 -11.56 -8.35
N LEU A 305 -18.07 -11.72 -7.14
CA LEU A 305 -17.39 -10.65 -6.40
C LEU A 305 -16.06 -10.22 -7.02
N ALA A 306 -15.48 -11.02 -7.91
CA ALA A 306 -14.23 -10.73 -8.59
C ALA A 306 -14.39 -10.41 -10.08
N THR A 307 -15.63 -10.36 -10.60
CA THR A 307 -15.90 -10.02 -12.01
C THR A 307 -16.99 -8.96 -12.15
N PHE A 308 -18.24 -9.29 -11.84
CA PHE A 308 -19.39 -8.47 -12.22
C PHE A 308 -19.66 -7.34 -11.23
N THR A 309 -19.65 -7.64 -9.93
CA THR A 309 -19.86 -6.62 -8.89
C THR A 309 -18.80 -5.50 -8.96
N PRO A 310 -17.49 -5.80 -9.03
CA PRO A 310 -16.47 -4.76 -9.19
C PRO A 310 -16.61 -3.96 -10.50
N ALA A 311 -16.79 -4.64 -11.65
CA ALA A 311 -16.98 -3.95 -12.93
C ALA A 311 -18.16 -2.97 -12.89
N ARG A 312 -19.29 -3.39 -12.33
CA ARG A 312 -20.48 -2.53 -12.19
C ARG A 312 -20.24 -1.36 -11.23
N ARG A 313 -19.54 -1.60 -10.12
CA ARG A 313 -19.22 -0.55 -9.13
C ARG A 313 -18.47 0.59 -9.80
N MET A 314 -17.50 0.27 -10.65
CA MET A 314 -16.67 1.23 -11.40
C MET A 314 -17.24 1.68 -12.74
N HIS A 315 -18.50 1.34 -13.06
CA HIS A 315 -19.15 1.69 -14.33
C HIS A 315 -18.44 1.15 -15.59
N LEU A 316 -17.72 0.04 -15.44
CA LEU A 316 -17.10 -0.70 -16.53
C LEU A 316 -18.12 -1.64 -17.18
N ASP A 317 -19.13 -1.04 -17.82
CA ASP A 317 -20.31 -1.74 -18.34
C ASP A 317 -20.00 -2.68 -19.52
N ASP A 318 -18.80 -2.64 -20.09
CA ASP A 318 -18.36 -3.46 -21.22
C ASP A 318 -17.80 -4.84 -20.83
N ARG A 319 -17.56 -5.09 -19.52
CA ARG A 319 -16.86 -6.29 -19.02
C ARG A 319 -17.52 -6.90 -17.77
N GLY A 320 -16.88 -7.92 -17.18
CA GLY A 320 -17.34 -8.62 -15.97
C GLY A 320 -18.43 -9.67 -16.21
N ILE A 321 -18.80 -9.92 -17.47
CA ILE A 321 -19.84 -10.86 -17.89
C ILE A 321 -19.54 -11.45 -19.28
N ILE A 322 -19.84 -12.74 -19.46
CA ILE A 322 -19.78 -13.42 -20.76
C ILE A 322 -21.15 -13.29 -21.45
N ALA A 323 -21.30 -12.30 -22.31
CA ALA A 323 -22.54 -12.04 -23.04
C ALA A 323 -22.29 -11.28 -24.36
N PRO A 324 -23.15 -11.46 -25.39
CA PRO A 324 -23.01 -10.77 -26.67
C PRO A 324 -22.81 -9.25 -26.54
N GLY A 325 -21.86 -8.73 -27.32
CA GLY A 325 -21.49 -7.31 -27.37
C GLY A 325 -20.53 -6.84 -26.26
N LYS A 326 -20.28 -7.67 -25.24
CA LYS A 326 -19.29 -7.41 -24.19
C LYS A 326 -17.88 -7.75 -24.66
N LYS A 327 -16.88 -7.11 -24.06
CA LYS A 327 -15.46 -7.36 -24.33
C LYS A 327 -15.13 -8.81 -24.03
N ALA A 328 -14.45 -9.49 -24.96
CA ALA A 328 -14.14 -10.91 -24.88
C ALA A 328 -12.92 -11.19 -23.99
N ASP A 329 -13.02 -10.77 -22.73
CA ASP A 329 -12.03 -11.03 -21.69
C ASP A 329 -12.53 -12.17 -20.79
N PHE A 330 -11.84 -13.30 -20.79
CA PHE A 330 -12.27 -14.48 -20.04
C PHE A 330 -11.10 -15.39 -19.66
N VAL A 331 -11.36 -16.22 -18.66
CA VAL A 331 -10.40 -17.17 -18.09
C VAL A 331 -10.97 -18.57 -18.24
N VAL A 332 -10.12 -19.50 -18.68
CA VAL A 332 -10.40 -20.94 -18.69
C VAL A 332 -9.71 -21.58 -17.49
N LEU A 333 -10.50 -22.20 -16.63
CA LEU A 333 -10.06 -22.88 -15.42
C LEU A 333 -10.25 -24.41 -15.56
N PRO A 334 -9.28 -25.22 -15.12
CA PRO A 334 -9.44 -26.67 -15.06
C PRO A 334 -10.39 -27.10 -13.93
N ASP A 335 -10.48 -26.31 -12.86
CA ASP A 335 -11.28 -26.58 -11.67
C ASP A 335 -11.65 -25.28 -10.94
N LEU A 336 -12.59 -25.36 -9.98
CA LEU A 336 -13.06 -24.22 -9.18
C LEU A 336 -12.52 -24.22 -7.75
N GLU A 337 -11.44 -24.95 -7.48
CA GLU A 337 -10.78 -25.04 -6.19
C GLU A 337 -9.44 -24.27 -6.19
N SER A 338 -8.62 -24.50 -7.24
CA SER A 338 -7.28 -23.95 -7.39
C SER A 338 -7.26 -22.52 -7.92
N PHE A 339 -8.22 -22.16 -8.78
CA PHE A 339 -8.25 -20.90 -9.54
C PHE A 339 -6.91 -20.58 -10.22
N VAL A 340 -6.21 -21.61 -10.71
CA VAL A 340 -5.03 -21.48 -11.56
C VAL A 340 -5.50 -21.56 -13.02
N PRO A 341 -5.36 -20.49 -13.82
CA PRO A 341 -5.77 -20.51 -15.22
C PRO A 341 -5.03 -21.54 -16.06
N GLU A 342 -5.77 -22.24 -16.93
CA GLU A 342 -5.18 -22.99 -18.04
C GLU A 342 -4.93 -22.06 -19.25
N ALA A 343 -5.83 -21.10 -19.44
CA ALA A 343 -5.70 -20.09 -20.47
C ALA A 343 -6.42 -18.80 -20.06
N VAL A 344 -5.87 -17.68 -20.50
CA VAL A 344 -6.47 -16.34 -20.34
C VAL A 344 -6.62 -15.76 -21.73
N PHE A 345 -7.74 -15.07 -21.96
CA PHE A 345 -8.05 -14.42 -23.21
C PHE A 345 -8.34 -12.95 -22.96
N LYS A 346 -7.71 -12.09 -23.76
CA LYS A 346 -7.89 -10.64 -23.77
C LYS A 346 -8.33 -10.22 -25.17
N ASP A 347 -9.43 -9.47 -25.26
CA ASP A 347 -10.03 -9.08 -26.55
C ASP A 347 -10.18 -10.29 -27.51
N GLY A 348 -10.60 -11.44 -26.97
CA GLY A 348 -10.81 -12.67 -27.73
C GLY A 348 -9.55 -13.41 -28.17
N LYS A 349 -8.36 -12.92 -27.83
CA LYS A 349 -7.08 -13.50 -28.19
C LYS A 349 -6.47 -14.19 -26.98
N ARG A 350 -5.91 -15.37 -27.17
CA ARG A 350 -5.22 -16.08 -26.09
C ARG A 350 -3.96 -15.30 -25.70
N CYS A 351 -3.87 -14.95 -24.44
CA CYS A 351 -2.65 -14.37 -23.86
C CYS A 351 -1.55 -15.43 -23.89
N VAL A 352 -0.37 -15.06 -24.36
CA VAL A 352 0.82 -15.92 -24.35
C VAL A 352 1.72 -15.47 -23.21
N ASP A 353 2.25 -16.45 -22.47
CA ASP A 353 3.22 -16.16 -21.43
C ASP A 353 4.53 -15.70 -22.07
N ALA A 354 4.75 -14.38 -22.09
CA ALA A 354 5.96 -13.78 -22.62
C ALA A 354 7.23 -14.24 -21.88
N ALA A 355 7.13 -14.72 -20.63
CA ALA A 355 8.27 -15.30 -19.92
C ALA A 355 8.67 -16.67 -20.49
N ALA A 356 7.74 -17.42 -21.09
CA ALA A 356 8.03 -18.70 -21.76
C ALA A 356 8.69 -18.53 -23.14
N GLU A 357 8.54 -17.37 -23.79
CA GLU A 357 9.13 -17.11 -25.12
C GLU A 357 10.48 -16.39 -25.09
N GLY A 358 11.05 -16.11 -23.90
CA GLY A 358 12.38 -15.50 -23.79
C GLY A 358 12.49 -14.16 -24.52
N LEU A 359 11.39 -13.40 -24.62
CA LEU A 359 11.41 -12.10 -25.27
C LEU A 359 12.36 -11.18 -24.49
N GLU A 360 13.45 -10.79 -25.15
CA GLU A 360 14.48 -9.93 -24.58
C GLU A 360 13.87 -8.62 -24.06
N ASN A 361 14.21 -8.28 -22.81
CA ASN A 361 14.04 -6.95 -22.26
C ASN A 361 14.79 -5.97 -23.17
N SER A 362 14.08 -5.35 -24.12
CA SER A 362 14.65 -4.22 -24.83
C SER A 362 14.94 -3.14 -23.78
N LEU A 363 16.18 -2.64 -23.77
CA LEU A 363 16.64 -1.53 -22.93
C LEU A 363 15.99 -0.22 -23.43
N LYS A 364 14.66 -0.17 -23.44
CA LYS A 364 13.90 1.04 -23.69
C LYS A 364 13.89 1.80 -22.37
N LYS A 365 14.40 3.02 -22.40
CA LYS A 365 14.28 3.96 -21.28
C LYS A 365 12.80 4.17 -20.98
N ARG A 366 12.33 3.74 -19.81
CA ARG A 366 10.89 3.69 -19.45
C ARG A 366 10.40 4.97 -18.81
N PHE A 367 11.27 5.64 -18.07
CA PHE A 367 10.96 6.87 -17.35
C PHE A 367 11.92 8.01 -17.72
N PRO A 368 11.54 9.28 -17.46
CA PRO A 368 12.45 10.42 -17.59
C PRO A 368 13.73 10.26 -16.76
N ASP A 369 14.86 10.86 -17.19
CA ASP A 369 16.16 10.70 -16.50
C ASP A 369 16.10 11.11 -15.03
N HIS A 370 15.37 12.17 -14.70
CA HIS A 370 15.32 12.66 -13.31
C HIS A 370 14.59 11.69 -12.37
N PHE A 371 13.84 10.72 -12.89
CA PHE A 371 13.22 9.68 -12.07
C PHE A 371 14.29 8.78 -11.45
N TYR A 372 15.38 8.53 -12.16
CA TYR A 372 16.53 7.74 -11.73
C TYR A 372 17.52 8.52 -10.86
N SER A 373 17.19 9.76 -10.50
CA SER A 373 18.04 10.64 -9.68
C SER A 373 17.19 11.37 -8.64
N SER A 374 16.41 10.57 -7.91
CA SER A 374 15.38 11.01 -6.96
C SER A 374 15.85 11.01 -5.50
N VAL A 375 16.93 10.30 -5.17
CA VAL A 375 17.48 10.25 -3.81
C VAL A 375 18.60 11.28 -3.71
N ARG A 376 18.27 12.43 -3.10
CA ARG A 376 19.09 13.67 -3.05
C ARG A 376 19.44 14.10 -1.63
N CYS A 377 19.44 13.18 -0.67
CA CYS A 377 19.98 13.43 0.66
C CYS A 377 21.51 13.29 0.67
N ARG A 378 22.14 13.85 1.72
CA ARG A 378 23.56 13.60 1.98
C ARG A 378 23.79 12.18 2.49
N LEU A 379 25.02 11.70 2.33
CA LEU A 379 25.49 10.47 2.97
C LEU A 379 25.49 10.62 4.50
N ALA A 380 25.16 9.54 5.19
CA ALA A 380 25.16 9.46 6.63
C ALA A 380 26.59 9.38 7.17
N LEU A 381 26.78 10.02 8.33
CA LEU A 381 27.99 9.95 9.13
C LEU A 381 27.68 9.21 10.42
N ALA A 382 28.69 8.63 11.07
CA ALA A 382 28.52 7.99 12.37
C ALA A 382 27.91 8.95 13.41
N SER A 383 28.23 10.24 13.32
CA SER A 383 27.67 11.29 14.19
C SER A 383 26.17 11.48 14.05
N ASP A 384 25.56 11.08 12.93
CA ASP A 384 24.09 11.15 12.76
C ASP A 384 23.33 10.16 13.66
N PHE A 385 24.03 9.18 14.23
CA PHE A 385 23.45 8.14 15.09
C PHE A 385 23.92 8.24 16.54
N ILE A 386 24.70 9.27 16.86
CA ILE A 386 25.06 9.67 18.23
C ILE A 386 24.13 10.81 18.61
N LEU A 387 23.37 10.64 19.70
CA LEU A 387 22.30 11.56 20.07
C LEU A 387 22.64 12.30 21.38
N PRO A 388 23.20 13.52 21.30
CA PRO A 388 23.44 14.35 22.48
C PRO A 388 22.12 14.70 23.16
N VAL A 389 22.02 14.52 24.48
CA VAL A 389 20.78 14.78 25.23
C VAL A 389 20.33 16.25 25.12
N ASP A 390 21.28 17.18 25.03
CA ASP A 390 21.03 18.63 24.96
C ASP A 390 20.32 19.06 23.67
N ASP A 391 20.44 18.27 22.59
CA ASP A 391 19.74 18.53 21.32
C ASP A 391 18.24 18.24 21.44
N PHE A 392 17.87 17.35 22.37
CA PHE A 392 16.49 16.86 22.56
C PHE A 392 15.84 17.35 23.86
N TRP A 393 16.64 17.80 24.83
CA TRP A 393 16.19 18.28 26.13
C TRP A 393 16.89 19.60 26.49
N LYS A 394 16.14 20.71 26.46
CA LYS A 394 16.68 22.05 26.76
C LYS A 394 16.53 22.42 28.25
N GLU A 395 17.50 23.16 28.78
CA GLU A 395 17.50 23.64 30.18
C GLU A 395 16.26 24.48 30.58
N GLU A 396 15.52 25.05 29.62
CA GLU A 396 14.27 25.78 29.91
C GLU A 396 13.18 24.88 30.53
N TYR A 397 13.19 23.57 30.23
CA TYR A 397 12.29 22.58 30.83
C TYR A 397 12.60 22.32 32.32
N ARG A 398 13.84 22.57 32.77
CA ARG A 398 14.24 22.52 34.19
C ARG A 398 13.46 23.52 35.05
N LYS A 399 13.07 24.67 34.48
CA LYS A 399 12.35 25.74 35.21
C LYS A 399 10.86 25.46 35.36
N GLU A 400 10.25 24.66 34.49
CA GLU A 400 8.83 24.28 34.61
C GLU A 400 8.60 23.17 35.64
N GLU A 401 9.51 22.20 35.77
CA GLU A 401 9.47 21.20 36.84
C GLU A 401 9.78 21.82 38.20
N CYS A 402 10.81 22.67 38.32
CA CYS A 402 11.06 23.40 39.56
C CYS A 402 9.88 24.33 39.94
N ARG A 403 9.12 24.88 38.99
CA ARG A 403 7.89 25.64 39.30
C ARG A 403 6.74 24.78 39.79
N LYS A 404 6.66 23.51 39.39
CA LYS A 404 5.64 22.56 39.89
C LYS A 404 5.98 22.01 41.28
N GLU A 405 7.26 21.88 41.62
CA GLU A 405 7.70 21.50 42.98
C GLU A 405 7.81 22.70 43.95
N ALA A 406 8.08 23.91 43.47
CA ALA A 406 8.24 25.11 44.29
C ALA A 406 6.94 25.88 44.59
N CYS A 407 5.78 25.21 44.60
CA CYS A 407 4.58 25.74 45.28
C CYS A 407 4.63 25.43 46.78
N ARG A 408 5.68 25.87 47.46
CA ARG A 408 5.77 26.06 48.92
C ARG A 408 7.05 26.84 49.23
N ASN A 409 6.83 28.10 49.59
CA ASN A 409 7.72 29.07 50.25
C ASN A 409 8.20 30.23 49.36
N GLU A 410 7.78 31.41 49.81
CA GLU A 410 8.12 32.75 49.36
C GLU A 410 9.61 33.05 49.55
N CYS A 411 10.24 33.72 48.57
CA CYS A 411 11.04 34.94 48.78
C CYS A 411 11.81 35.36 47.50
N GLY A 412 11.69 36.64 47.15
CA GLY A 412 12.80 37.53 46.75
C GLY A 412 13.42 37.38 45.35
N GLU A 413 13.04 38.29 44.44
CA GLU A 413 13.84 38.61 43.25
C GLU A 413 15.00 39.54 43.64
N GLU A 414 16.25 39.13 43.37
CA GLU A 414 17.35 40.06 43.06
C GLU A 414 18.27 39.48 41.98
N ALA A 415 18.61 40.33 41.01
CA ALA A 415 19.38 40.02 39.82
C ALA A 415 20.90 40.05 40.07
N LEU A 416 21.64 39.08 39.51
CA LEU A 416 23.09 39.22 39.31
C LEU A 416 23.49 38.71 37.91
N SER A 417 23.93 39.65 37.10
CA SER A 417 24.61 39.46 35.83
C SER A 417 26.08 39.07 36.08
N GLY A 418 26.49 37.95 35.50
CA GLY A 418 27.89 37.53 35.48
C GLY A 418 28.07 36.33 34.58
N LYS A 419 28.66 36.52 33.39
CA LYS A 419 29.15 35.42 32.56
C LYS A 419 30.55 35.04 33.06
N PRO A 420 30.80 33.78 33.47
CA PRO A 420 32.14 33.24 33.47
C PRO A 420 32.42 32.64 32.08
N SER A 421 33.49 33.11 31.47
CA SER A 421 34.14 32.51 30.32
C SER A 421 34.87 31.23 30.74
N GLY A 422 34.70 30.16 29.97
CA GLY A 422 35.54 28.96 30.01
C GLY A 422 35.11 27.92 31.04
N SER A 423 34.21 27.02 30.65
CA SER A 423 34.02 25.74 31.34
C SER A 423 34.17 24.63 30.30
N GLU A 424 35.06 23.67 30.57
CA GLU A 424 34.94 22.32 29.99
C GLU A 424 33.48 21.89 30.18
N ALA A 425 32.78 21.55 29.09
CA ALA A 425 31.38 21.15 29.17
C ALA A 425 31.29 19.98 30.15
N GLN A 426 30.61 20.21 31.28
CA GLN A 426 30.31 19.14 32.23
C GLN A 426 29.57 18.06 31.45
N LYS A 427 30.22 16.90 31.31
CA LYS A 427 29.64 15.78 30.58
C LYS A 427 28.48 15.22 31.39
N LEU A 428 27.27 15.58 30.98
CA LEU A 428 26.03 15.20 31.66
C LEU A 428 25.89 13.67 31.64
N SER A 429 25.73 13.09 32.82
CA SER A 429 25.38 11.67 32.98
C SER A 429 24.10 11.57 33.80
N GLY A 430 23.30 10.53 33.58
CA GLY A 430 22.01 10.39 34.24
C GLY A 430 21.07 9.42 33.54
N THR A 431 19.78 9.65 33.70
CA THR A 431 18.72 8.84 33.10
C THR A 431 17.74 9.73 32.35
N ALA A 432 17.46 9.39 31.10
CA ALA A 432 16.45 10.07 30.28
C ALA A 432 15.20 9.19 30.12
N VAL A 433 14.03 9.79 30.26
CA VAL A 433 12.76 9.18 29.84
C VAL A 433 12.56 9.54 28.37
N VAL A 434 12.45 8.52 27.51
CA VAL A 434 12.31 8.70 26.05
C VAL A 434 11.02 8.09 25.53
N ASN A 435 10.49 8.66 24.45
CA ASN A 435 9.36 8.10 23.73
C ASN A 435 9.83 7.05 22.72
N VAL A 436 9.12 5.93 22.68
CA VAL A 436 9.50 4.75 21.91
C VAL A 436 8.29 4.21 21.14
N MET A 437 8.51 3.87 19.87
CA MET A 437 7.59 3.09 19.04
C MET A 437 7.80 1.61 19.32
N GLN A 438 6.86 0.97 20.00
CA GLN A 438 6.90 -0.48 20.25
C GLN A 438 6.15 -1.22 19.13
N ILE A 439 6.89 -1.88 18.24
CA ILE A 439 6.28 -2.64 17.14
C ILE A 439 5.53 -3.88 17.66
N GLN A 440 4.54 -4.32 16.91
CA GLN A 440 3.77 -5.53 17.19
C GLN A 440 4.17 -6.66 16.22
N THR A 441 3.86 -7.91 16.58
CA THR A 441 4.10 -9.07 15.72
C THR A 441 3.05 -9.25 14.63
N PHE A 442 1.95 -8.51 14.70
CA PHE A 442 0.88 -8.53 13.72
C PHE A 442 0.44 -7.11 13.34
N GLY A 443 0.35 -6.84 12.04
CA GLY A 443 -0.05 -5.54 11.49
C GLY A 443 1.04 -4.48 11.59
N THR A 444 0.65 -3.22 11.33
CA THR A 444 1.56 -2.06 11.16
C THR A 444 1.46 -1.03 12.30
N ARG A 445 0.63 -1.31 13.32
CA ARG A 445 0.49 -0.42 14.49
C ARG A 445 1.74 -0.47 15.35
N ALA A 446 2.18 0.70 15.81
CA ALA A 446 3.29 0.84 16.74
C ALA A 446 2.79 1.52 18.01
N LYS A 447 2.91 0.83 19.15
CA LYS A 447 2.42 1.36 20.43
C LYS A 447 3.33 2.47 20.94
N HIS A 448 2.74 3.56 21.38
CA HIS A 448 3.48 4.59 22.11
C HIS A 448 3.79 4.10 23.53
N VAL A 449 5.07 3.92 23.84
CA VAL A 449 5.54 3.62 25.20
C VAL A 449 6.67 4.57 25.60
N GLN A 450 6.92 4.70 26.89
CA GLN A 450 8.07 5.43 27.43
C GLN A 450 9.08 4.46 28.04
N ARG A 451 10.37 4.77 27.91
CA ARG A 451 11.48 3.99 28.50
C ARG A 451 12.47 4.91 29.20
N GLU A 452 13.03 4.43 30.31
CA GLU A 452 14.19 5.04 30.93
C GLU A 452 15.46 4.47 30.29
N ILE A 453 16.32 5.34 29.78
CA ILE A 453 17.60 4.96 29.17
C ILE A 453 18.75 5.71 29.84
N PRO A 454 19.95 5.10 29.92
CA PRO A 454 21.11 5.79 30.47
C PRO A 454 21.56 6.93 29.55
N VAL A 455 22.11 7.97 30.16
CA VAL A 455 22.86 9.03 29.49
C VAL A 455 24.27 9.00 30.03
N GLN A 456 25.26 8.89 29.14
CA GLN A 456 26.67 8.87 29.49
C GLN A 456 27.44 9.78 28.54
N ASP A 457 28.39 10.54 29.10
CA ASP A 457 29.17 11.51 28.33
C ASP A 457 28.30 12.50 27.52
N GLY A 458 27.11 12.84 28.01
CA GLY A 458 26.13 13.70 27.34
C GLY A 458 25.31 13.04 26.22
N ASN A 459 25.45 11.73 25.98
CA ASN A 459 24.76 11.03 24.88
C ASN A 459 23.73 10.03 25.40
N LEU A 460 22.61 9.92 24.69
CA LEU A 460 21.58 8.89 24.93
C LEU A 460 22.16 7.51 24.60
N CYS A 461 22.29 6.63 25.60
CA CYS A 461 22.87 5.28 25.48
C CYS A 461 21.80 4.27 25.07
N TRP A 462 21.25 4.48 23.87
CA TRP A 462 20.09 3.73 23.37
C TRP A 462 20.43 2.28 22.99
N GLN A 463 21.67 2.00 22.58
CA GLN A 463 22.14 0.64 22.27
C GLN A 463 22.21 -0.22 23.54
N GLU A 464 22.73 0.35 24.63
CA GLU A 464 22.84 -0.28 25.94
C GLU A 464 21.46 -0.54 26.56
N ALA A 465 20.48 0.32 26.24
CA ALA A 465 19.09 0.13 26.61
C ALA A 465 18.35 -0.94 25.77
N GLY A 466 19.01 -1.55 24.78
CA GLY A 466 18.42 -2.56 23.91
C GLY A 466 17.40 -2.00 22.91
N LEU A 467 17.44 -0.71 22.63
CA LEU A 467 16.57 -0.07 21.64
C LEU A 467 17.24 -0.09 20.26
N CYS A 468 16.41 -0.06 19.22
CA CYS A 468 16.84 0.32 17.87
C CYS A 468 16.60 1.81 17.66
N LEU A 469 17.44 2.42 16.83
CA LEU A 469 17.26 3.79 16.37
C LEU A 469 16.66 3.78 14.96
N ALA A 470 15.58 4.52 14.77
CA ALA A 470 15.06 4.90 13.47
C ALA A 470 15.52 6.34 13.15
N ALA A 471 16.06 6.56 11.96
CA ALA A 471 16.41 7.88 11.46
C ALA A 471 15.77 8.10 10.08
N VAL A 472 15.09 9.23 9.88
CA VAL A 472 14.49 9.59 8.59
C VAL A 472 15.25 10.76 8.00
N PHE A 473 15.78 10.59 6.79
CA PHE A 473 16.47 11.61 6.03
C PHE A 473 15.53 12.15 4.95
N GLU A 474 15.31 13.46 4.94
CA GLU A 474 14.61 14.10 3.83
C GLU A 474 15.41 13.92 2.55
N ARG A 475 14.82 13.24 1.57
CA ARG A 475 15.56 12.74 0.40
C ARG A 475 15.25 13.44 -0.92
N TYR A 476 14.33 14.41 -0.93
CA TYR A 476 14.02 15.20 -2.12
C TYR A 476 14.95 16.41 -2.28
N GLY A 477 15.75 16.73 -1.26
CA GLY A 477 16.69 17.86 -1.27
C GLY A 477 15.98 19.19 -1.09
N LYS A 478 14.84 19.19 -0.39
CA LYS A 478 14.01 20.38 -0.14
C LYS A 478 14.43 21.10 1.14
N ASN A 479 14.73 20.37 2.21
CA ASN A 479 15.14 20.95 3.49
C ASN A 479 16.41 20.31 4.07
N GLY A 480 16.75 19.07 3.69
CA GLY A 480 17.90 18.34 4.22
C GLY A 480 17.77 17.91 5.70
N ASP A 481 16.55 17.90 6.22
CA ASP A 481 16.26 17.54 7.61
C ASP A 481 16.55 16.06 7.88
N VAL A 482 16.96 15.79 9.12
CA VAL A 482 17.10 14.45 9.67
C VAL A 482 16.40 14.41 11.02
N SER A 483 15.63 13.37 11.26
CA SER A 483 14.90 13.15 12.50
C SER A 483 15.16 11.76 13.05
N TRP A 484 14.80 11.56 14.32
CA TRP A 484 15.07 10.33 15.03
C TRP A 484 13.87 9.87 15.85
N GLY A 485 13.75 8.55 16.00
CA GLY A 485 12.82 7.90 16.90
C GLY A 485 13.39 6.59 17.42
N PHE A 486 13.03 6.20 18.65
CA PHE A 486 13.40 4.89 19.18
C PHE A 486 12.36 3.85 18.83
N VAL A 487 12.84 2.64 18.53
CA VAL A 487 12.01 1.48 18.21
C VAL A 487 12.38 0.31 19.11
N GLU A 488 11.37 -0.27 19.75
CA GLU A 488 11.51 -1.49 20.56
C GLU A 488 10.98 -2.69 19.80
N HIS A 489 11.58 -3.87 20.04
CA HIS A 489 11.28 -5.15 19.38
C HIS A 489 11.64 -5.24 17.89
N ALA A 490 12.44 -4.30 17.37
CA ALA A 490 12.87 -4.32 15.97
C ALA A 490 13.95 -5.36 15.67
N LEU A 491 15.18 -5.21 16.20
CA LEU A 491 16.30 -6.11 15.90
C LEU A 491 16.95 -6.64 17.20
N GLU A 492 17.17 -7.96 17.24
CA GLU A 492 17.84 -8.65 18.35
C GLU A 492 19.34 -8.84 18.09
N GLN A 493 19.74 -8.95 16.82
CA GLN A 493 21.14 -9.04 16.41
C GLN A 493 21.64 -7.69 15.91
N LYS A 494 22.96 -7.48 15.98
CA LYS A 494 23.59 -6.27 15.44
C LYS A 494 23.37 -6.15 13.93
N GLY A 495 22.80 -5.03 13.51
CA GLY A 495 22.66 -4.69 12.10
C GLY A 495 21.77 -3.48 11.87
N ALA A 496 21.45 -3.26 10.60
CA ALA A 496 20.59 -2.18 10.14
C ALA A 496 19.85 -2.56 8.86
N VAL A 497 18.76 -1.83 8.62
CA VAL A 497 18.03 -1.80 7.36
C VAL A 497 17.83 -0.34 6.94
N ALA A 498 18.08 -0.02 5.68
CA ALA A 498 17.76 1.27 5.09
C ALA A 498 16.78 1.07 3.92
N THR A 499 15.81 1.97 3.78
CA THR A 499 14.86 1.94 2.68
C THR A 499 14.36 3.31 2.26
N THR A 500 14.03 3.45 0.98
CA THR A 500 13.27 4.59 0.44
C THR A 500 11.81 4.25 0.14
N TRP A 501 11.42 2.98 0.25
CA TRP A 501 10.02 2.56 0.27
C TRP A 501 9.49 2.76 1.70
N SER A 502 9.11 3.98 2.02
CA SER A 502 8.75 4.43 3.38
C SER A 502 7.49 5.27 3.33
N HIS A 503 6.35 4.58 3.40
CA HIS A 503 5.01 5.13 3.22
C HIS A 503 4.75 6.40 4.05
N ASP A 504 4.09 7.45 3.52
CA ASP A 504 3.76 7.68 2.08
C ASP A 504 4.66 8.76 1.47
N SER A 505 5.40 9.51 2.30
CA SER A 505 6.33 10.53 1.82
C SER A 505 7.57 9.93 1.17
N HIS A 506 7.84 8.63 1.35
CA HIS A 506 8.98 7.91 0.76
C HIS A 506 10.32 8.59 1.04
N ASN A 507 10.47 9.20 2.22
CA ASN A 507 11.78 9.63 2.71
C ASN A 507 12.66 8.43 3.05
N LEU A 508 13.97 8.64 3.15
CA LEU A 508 14.89 7.54 3.42
C LEU A 508 14.87 7.21 4.92
N LEU A 509 14.34 6.03 5.26
CA LEU A 509 14.32 5.49 6.62
C LEU A 509 15.51 4.55 6.85
N VAL A 510 16.24 4.75 7.95
CA VAL A 510 17.27 3.83 8.45
C VAL A 510 16.85 3.34 9.82
N LEU A 511 16.77 2.03 10.02
CA LEU A 511 16.46 1.39 11.30
C LEU A 511 17.61 0.44 11.67
N GLY A 512 18.18 0.59 12.87
CA GLY A 512 19.28 -0.29 13.28
C GLY A 512 19.67 -0.20 14.75
N ASN A 513 20.55 -1.12 15.15
CA ASN A 513 21.16 -1.16 16.49
C ASN A 513 22.70 -1.15 16.46
N SER A 514 23.28 -0.84 15.30
CA SER A 514 24.71 -0.80 15.03
C SER A 514 25.02 0.41 14.16
N VAL A 515 25.68 1.43 14.73
CA VAL A 515 26.00 2.69 14.03
C VAL A 515 26.77 2.44 12.73
N GLU A 516 27.75 1.53 12.75
CA GLU A 516 28.54 1.18 11.56
C GLU A 516 27.65 0.61 10.44
N ASP A 517 26.75 -0.31 10.77
CA ASP A 517 25.85 -0.93 9.79
C ASP A 517 24.78 0.06 9.30
N MET A 518 24.32 0.98 10.15
CA MET A 518 23.37 2.03 9.77
C MET A 518 23.96 3.01 8.75
N VAL A 519 25.21 3.45 8.96
CA VAL A 519 25.95 4.27 7.97
C VAL A 519 26.10 3.52 6.66
N LEU A 520 26.50 2.25 6.71
CA LEU A 520 26.70 1.44 5.51
C LEU A 520 25.40 1.26 4.72
N ALA A 521 24.31 0.88 5.39
CA ALA A 521 23.02 0.67 4.74
C ALA A 521 22.48 1.95 4.11
N GLN A 522 22.58 3.09 4.81
CA GLN A 522 22.12 4.38 4.30
C GLN A 522 22.94 4.82 3.08
N ASN A 523 24.26 4.72 3.14
CA ASN A 523 25.11 5.15 2.04
C ASN A 523 24.87 4.30 0.79
N GLU A 524 24.69 3.00 0.96
CA GLU A 524 24.44 2.08 -0.15
C GLU A 524 23.08 2.33 -0.81
N VAL A 525 22.01 2.54 -0.04
CA VAL A 525 20.69 2.83 -0.63
C VAL A 525 20.68 4.16 -1.39
N VAL A 526 21.48 5.15 -0.96
CA VAL A 526 21.69 6.39 -1.71
C VAL A 526 22.45 6.14 -3.01
N HIS A 527 23.50 5.31 -2.99
CA HIS A 527 24.25 4.94 -4.21
C HIS A 527 23.37 4.21 -5.23
N MET A 528 22.49 3.32 -4.77
CA MET A 528 21.52 2.60 -5.60
C MET A 528 20.39 3.49 -6.15
N GLN A 529 20.29 4.74 -5.69
CA GLN A 529 19.16 5.65 -5.96
C GLN A 529 17.81 5.09 -5.48
N GLY A 530 17.85 4.36 -4.37
CA GLY A 530 16.70 3.87 -3.64
C GLY A 530 16.51 2.36 -3.70
N GLY A 531 15.62 1.89 -2.84
CA GLY A 531 15.33 0.47 -2.63
C GLY A 531 15.46 0.06 -1.17
N TYR A 532 15.92 -1.17 -0.94
CA TYR A 532 16.21 -1.70 0.39
C TYR A 532 17.67 -2.15 0.48
N VAL A 533 18.29 -1.91 1.62
CA VAL A 533 19.61 -2.45 1.97
C VAL A 533 19.59 -2.96 3.41
N THR A 534 20.06 -4.19 3.63
CA THR A 534 20.36 -4.70 4.97
C THR A 534 21.87 -4.78 5.17
N ALA A 535 22.35 -4.44 6.36
CA ALA A 535 23.76 -4.51 6.72
C ALA A 535 23.93 -5.14 8.11
N SER A 536 24.98 -5.94 8.27
CA SER A 536 25.32 -6.57 9.55
C SER A 536 26.80 -6.98 9.58
N GLY A 537 27.52 -6.53 10.61
CA GLY A 537 28.93 -6.83 10.79
C GLY A 537 29.83 -6.14 9.77
N GLY A 538 29.51 -4.88 9.42
CA GLY A 538 30.32 -4.03 8.54
C GLY A 538 30.22 -4.39 7.06
N ARG A 539 29.17 -5.11 6.65
CA ARG A 539 28.92 -5.50 5.25
C ARG A 539 27.43 -5.48 4.92
N VAL A 540 27.12 -5.19 3.66
CA VAL A 540 25.79 -5.38 3.09
C VAL A 540 25.49 -6.87 3.03
N THR A 541 24.31 -7.29 3.52
CA THR A 541 23.87 -8.69 3.54
C THR A 541 22.83 -9.01 2.48
N ALA A 542 21.97 -8.05 2.13
CA ALA A 542 21.02 -8.12 1.02
C ALA A 542 20.67 -6.71 0.53
N ALA A 543 20.27 -6.61 -0.73
CA ALA A 543 19.80 -5.38 -1.34
C ALA A 543 18.73 -5.67 -2.40
N ALA A 544 17.79 -4.75 -2.56
CA ALA A 544 16.80 -4.73 -3.64
C ALA A 544 16.78 -3.32 -4.24
N GLU A 545 17.10 -3.19 -5.52
CA GLU A 545 17.27 -1.88 -6.19
C GLU A 545 15.94 -1.36 -6.73
N LEU A 546 15.57 -0.13 -6.32
CA LEU A 546 14.37 0.57 -6.77
C LEU A 546 14.73 1.96 -7.35
N PRO A 547 15.54 2.04 -8.43
CA PRO A 547 16.14 3.30 -8.86
C PRO A 547 15.13 4.31 -9.41
N VAL A 548 13.94 3.89 -9.86
CA VAL A 548 12.90 4.78 -10.38
C VAL A 548 12.14 5.38 -9.20
N GLY A 549 12.34 6.66 -8.95
CA GLY A 549 11.69 7.37 -7.84
C GLY A 549 12.11 6.87 -6.46
N GLY A 550 13.11 6.00 -6.36
CA GLY A 550 13.44 5.30 -5.13
C GLY A 550 12.41 4.25 -4.70
N ILE A 551 11.42 3.94 -5.55
CA ILE A 551 10.26 3.13 -5.17
C ILE A 551 9.93 2.02 -6.19
N ILE A 552 10.46 2.11 -7.42
CA ILE A 552 10.19 1.14 -8.50
C ILE A 552 11.50 0.59 -9.07
N SER A 553 11.50 -0.71 -9.38
CA SER A 553 12.56 -1.39 -10.11
C SER A 553 12.29 -1.46 -11.60
N ASP A 554 13.34 -1.38 -12.41
CA ASP A 554 13.30 -1.70 -13.85
C ASP A 554 13.58 -3.18 -14.14
N LYS A 555 13.89 -3.97 -13.11
CA LYS A 555 14.18 -5.40 -13.22
C LYS A 555 12.91 -6.18 -13.58
N SER A 556 13.11 -7.41 -14.05
CA SER A 556 11.98 -8.33 -14.17
C SER A 556 11.41 -8.66 -12.79
N LEU A 557 10.10 -8.91 -12.71
CA LEU A 557 9.45 -9.22 -11.45
C LEU A 557 10.07 -10.44 -10.73
N PRO A 558 10.46 -11.54 -11.41
CA PRO A 558 11.12 -12.66 -10.75
C PRO A 558 12.47 -12.29 -10.09
N GLU A 559 13.26 -11.43 -10.73
CA GLU A 559 14.53 -10.94 -10.16
C GLU A 559 14.27 -10.06 -8.94
N LEU A 560 13.37 -9.09 -9.05
CA LEU A 560 12.98 -8.21 -7.94
C LEU A 560 12.38 -9.00 -6.76
N ALA A 561 11.53 -9.98 -7.04
CA ALA A 561 10.95 -10.87 -6.04
C ALA A 561 12.01 -11.66 -5.27
N ALA A 562 13.07 -12.11 -5.95
CA ALA A 562 14.19 -12.80 -5.30
C ALA A 562 14.98 -11.85 -4.38
N GLU A 563 15.22 -10.60 -4.82
CA GLU A 563 15.90 -9.57 -4.03
C GLU A 563 15.11 -9.20 -2.77
N ILE A 564 13.81 -8.92 -2.92
CA ILE A 564 12.94 -8.60 -1.78
C ILE A 564 12.82 -9.77 -0.80
N ARG A 565 12.77 -11.02 -1.30
CA ARG A 565 12.79 -12.20 -0.44
C ARG A 565 14.09 -12.31 0.36
N ALA A 566 15.24 -11.99 -0.25
CA ALA A 566 16.53 -11.99 0.43
C ALA A 566 16.60 -10.90 1.51
N VAL A 567 16.13 -9.68 1.20
CA VAL A 567 16.01 -8.58 2.15
C VAL A 567 15.13 -8.97 3.34
N ARG A 568 13.94 -9.52 3.08
CA ARG A 568 13.02 -10.00 4.12
C ARG A 568 13.70 -11.05 5.02
N GLY A 569 14.36 -12.03 4.42
CA GLY A 569 15.05 -13.09 5.15
C GLY A 569 16.18 -12.56 6.04
N GLU A 570 16.95 -11.57 5.61
CA GLU A 570 17.99 -10.95 6.43
C GLU A 570 17.41 -10.12 7.59
N ILE A 571 16.32 -9.40 7.37
CA ILE A 571 15.62 -8.65 8.42
C ILE A 571 15.07 -9.61 9.49
N GLU A 572 14.43 -10.71 9.08
CA GLU A 572 13.95 -11.77 9.97
C GLU A 572 15.11 -12.44 10.73
N ARG A 573 16.23 -12.72 10.04
CA ARG A 573 17.44 -13.28 10.65
C ARG A 573 18.02 -12.37 11.75
N MET A 574 17.88 -11.05 11.60
CA MET A 574 18.29 -10.08 12.61
C MET A 574 17.32 -9.97 13.80
N GLY A 575 16.18 -10.66 13.76
CA GLY A 575 15.24 -10.77 14.87
C GLY A 575 13.95 -9.96 14.71
N TYR A 576 13.68 -9.38 13.54
CA TYR A 576 12.43 -8.66 13.31
C TYR A 576 11.27 -9.64 13.11
N VAL A 577 10.30 -9.64 14.03
CA VAL A 577 9.16 -10.56 14.01
C VAL A 577 7.88 -9.80 13.68
N ASN A 578 7.37 -9.97 12.46
CA ASN A 578 6.07 -9.45 12.04
C ASN A 578 5.47 -10.29 10.90
N ASN A 579 4.15 -10.36 10.78
CA ASN A 579 3.48 -11.09 9.69
C ASN A 579 3.69 -10.46 8.30
N ASN A 580 4.06 -9.18 8.23
CA ASN A 580 4.48 -8.48 7.02
C ASN A 580 5.67 -7.54 7.34
N VAL A 581 6.87 -8.13 7.45
CA VAL A 581 8.13 -7.47 7.82
C VAL A 581 8.40 -6.19 7.03
N ILE A 582 8.31 -6.26 5.69
CA ILE A 582 8.58 -5.12 4.80
C ILE A 582 7.62 -3.95 5.09
N MET A 583 6.30 -4.19 5.07
CA MET A 583 5.32 -3.13 5.36
C MET A 583 5.39 -2.62 6.78
N SER A 584 5.70 -3.49 7.75
CA SER A 584 5.83 -3.07 9.15
C SER A 584 6.93 -2.03 9.35
N ILE A 585 8.06 -2.18 8.66
CA ILE A 585 9.15 -1.18 8.68
C ILE A 585 8.73 0.07 7.92
N SER A 586 8.23 -0.09 6.70
CA SER A 586 7.90 1.03 5.81
C SER A 586 6.79 1.94 6.35
N THR A 587 5.91 1.41 7.20
CA THR A 587 4.84 2.19 7.84
C THR A 587 5.26 2.84 9.15
N LEU A 588 6.52 2.73 9.61
CA LEU A 588 7.03 3.52 10.74
C LEU A 588 6.97 5.03 10.45
N SER A 589 6.97 5.41 9.17
CA SER A 589 6.83 6.80 8.71
C SER A 589 5.46 7.22 8.22
N LEU A 590 4.46 6.34 8.33
CA LEU A 590 3.13 6.61 7.77
C LEU A 590 2.29 7.46 8.73
N LEU A 591 2.27 8.78 8.51
CA LEU A 591 1.59 9.75 9.39
C LEU A 591 0.06 9.76 9.34
N VAL A 592 -0.54 8.82 8.61
CA VAL A 592 -1.99 8.56 8.62
C VAL A 592 -2.36 7.22 9.28
N SER A 593 -1.36 6.40 9.63
CA SER A 593 -1.55 5.18 10.42
C SER A 593 -1.64 5.52 11.92
N PRO A 594 -2.54 4.90 12.70
CA PRO A 594 -2.75 5.23 14.12
C PRO A 594 -1.47 5.21 14.99
N GLU A 595 -1.57 5.92 16.12
CA GLU A 595 -0.58 6.01 17.21
C GLU A 595 0.64 6.89 16.89
N LEU A 596 1.85 6.44 17.23
CA LEU A 596 3.10 7.20 17.16
C LEU A 596 3.89 6.83 15.91
N LYS A 597 4.28 7.83 15.11
CA LYS A 597 4.97 7.67 13.83
C LYS A 597 6.07 8.71 13.65
N LEU A 598 7.04 8.45 12.77
CA LEU A 598 8.24 9.26 12.55
C LEU A 598 8.32 9.77 11.11
N SER A 599 8.44 11.08 10.90
CA SER A 599 8.77 11.66 9.58
C SER A 599 10.09 12.41 9.64
N ASP A 600 10.55 12.97 8.52
CA ASP A 600 11.70 13.88 8.45
C ASP A 600 11.57 15.10 9.40
N GLN A 601 10.35 15.45 9.82
CA GLN A 601 10.07 16.56 10.72
C GLN A 601 10.00 16.15 12.21
N GLY A 602 10.13 14.86 12.53
CA GLY A 602 10.14 14.33 13.91
C GLY A 602 9.04 13.31 14.19
N MET A 603 8.81 13.04 15.48
CA MET A 603 7.80 12.08 15.92
C MET A 603 6.46 12.77 16.16
N PHE A 604 5.36 12.12 15.76
CA PHE A 604 4.01 12.65 15.89
C PHE A 604 3.03 11.61 16.41
N ASP A 605 2.17 12.04 17.34
CA ASP A 605 0.94 11.33 17.63
C ASP A 605 -0.07 11.64 16.51
N VAL A 606 -0.37 10.65 15.68
CA VAL A 606 -1.17 10.81 14.46
C VAL A 606 -2.60 11.25 14.79
N LYS A 607 -3.16 10.74 15.89
CA LYS A 607 -4.53 11.07 16.31
C LYS A 607 -4.68 12.53 16.77
N SER A 608 -3.70 13.14 17.40
CA SER A 608 -3.75 14.55 17.83
C SER A 608 -3.00 15.47 16.89
N GLN A 609 -2.21 14.92 15.96
CA GLN A 609 -1.26 15.64 15.09
C GLN A 609 -0.27 16.50 15.88
N ARG A 610 0.00 16.14 17.13
CA ARG A 610 0.98 16.83 17.98
C ARG A 610 2.35 16.20 17.81
N LYS A 611 3.36 17.05 17.71
CA LYS A 611 4.76 16.62 17.76
C LYS A 611 5.07 16.09 19.15
N ILE A 612 5.70 14.93 19.20
CA ILE A 612 6.11 14.23 20.42
C ILE A 612 7.64 14.37 20.53
N PRO A 613 8.18 14.83 21.66
CA PRO A 613 9.63 14.98 21.81
C PRO A 613 10.30 13.60 21.87
N LEU A 614 11.57 13.50 21.48
CA LEU A 614 12.33 12.26 21.63
C LEU A 614 12.60 11.96 23.12
N VAL A 615 12.95 13.00 23.89
CA VAL A 615 13.21 12.97 25.33
C VAL A 615 12.11 13.72 26.07
N GLU A 616 11.42 13.04 26.98
CA GLU A 616 10.32 13.58 27.81
C GLU A 616 10.79 14.14 29.14
N ALA A 617 11.87 13.59 29.69
CA ALA A 617 12.49 14.07 30.91
C ALA A 617 13.95 13.61 30.96
N PHE A 618 14.80 14.38 31.63
CA PHE A 618 16.19 14.01 31.89
C PHE A 618 16.58 14.33 33.33
N GLN A 619 16.98 13.29 34.06
CA GLN A 619 17.46 13.37 35.44
C GLN A 619 18.99 13.27 35.46
N ILE A 620 19.64 14.36 35.84
CA ILE A 620 21.10 14.45 35.93
C ILE A 620 21.57 13.76 37.21
N GLN A 621 22.55 12.87 37.09
CA GLN A 621 23.26 12.31 38.21
C GLN A 621 24.35 13.29 38.64
N GLU A 622 24.14 14.01 39.74
CA GLU A 622 25.17 14.88 40.31
C GLU A 622 26.35 14.02 40.80
N GLU A 623 27.51 14.15 40.17
CA GLU A 623 28.75 13.64 40.73
C GLU A 623 29.02 14.39 42.04
N LYS A 624 28.92 13.69 43.17
CA LYS A 624 29.45 14.20 44.44
C LYS A 624 30.94 14.43 44.26
N VAL A 625 31.33 15.68 44.07
CA VAL A 625 32.72 16.12 44.26
C VAL A 625 33.04 15.85 45.73
N VAL A 626 33.73 14.75 46.00
CA VAL A 626 34.36 14.52 47.31
C VAL A 626 35.55 15.47 47.34
N GLU A 627 35.34 16.66 47.90
CA GLU A 627 36.46 17.54 48.29
C GLU A 627 37.36 16.74 49.26
N GLN A 628 38.60 16.47 48.84
CA GLN A 628 39.63 15.85 49.67
C GLN A 628 40.37 16.88 50.51
#